data_AF-A0A522DJ07-F1
#
_entry.id   AF-A0A522DJ07-F1
#
_cell.length_a   1.000
_cell.length_b   1.000
_cell.length_c   1.000
_cell.angle_alpha   90.00
_cell.angle_beta   90.00
_cell.angle_gamma   90.00
#
_symmetry.space_group_name_H-M   'P 1'
#
loop_
_entity.id
_entity.type
_entity.pdbx_description
1 polymer ?
#
loop_
_entity_poly.entity_id
_entity_poly.type
_entity_poly.pdbx_seq_one_letter_code
_entity_poly.pdbx_strand_id
1 'polypeptide(L)' 'MRLYLASTSPARLATLRAAGVDPVLLSSGVDEEAVAEAAGPLAATEFVTVLARAKAEAVAGALVDGNPIDGFILGG' A
#
# COMPACT_ATOMS: atom_id res chain seq x y z
N MET A 1 -4.16 12.60 -12.68
CA MET A 1 -3.34 11.50 -12.14
C MET A 1 -3.74 11.29 -10.69
N ARG A 2 -4.12 10.07 -10.30
CA ARG A 2 -4.66 9.75 -8.96
C ARG A 2 -3.60 9.11 -8.07
N LEU A 3 -3.80 9.20 -6.75
CA LEU A 3 -3.05 8.41 -5.78
C LEU A 3 -3.94 7.28 -5.28
N TYR A 4 -3.40 6.07 -5.26
CA TYR A 4 -4.04 4.86 -4.77
C TYR A 4 -3.32 4.40 -3.51
N LEU A 5 -4.01 4.36 -2.37
CA LEU A 5 -3.46 3.92 -1.09
C LEU A 5 -3.73 2.43 -0.91
N ALA A 6 -2.69 1.61 -1.04
CA ALA A 6 -2.72 0.17 -0.78
C ALA A 6 -2.54 -0.12 0.73
N SER A 7 -3.43 0.46 1.54
CA SER A 7 -3.39 0.35 3.01
C SER A 7 -4.79 0.45 3.61
N THR A 8 -5.05 -0.36 4.63
CA THR A 8 -6.27 -0.31 5.44
C THR A 8 -6.12 0.58 6.69
N SER A 9 -4.98 1.27 6.85
CA SER A 9 -4.68 2.06 8.04
C SER A 9 -5.44 3.40 8.07
N PRO A 10 -6.29 3.66 9.09
CA PRO A 10 -6.98 4.95 9.21
C PRO A 10 -6.02 6.13 9.41
N ALA A 11 -4.89 5.91 10.10
CA ALA A 11 -3.90 6.95 10.36
C ALA A 11 -3.22 7.43 9.07
N ARG A 12 -2.85 6.51 8.17
CA ARG A 12 -2.25 6.88 6.87
C ARG A 12 -3.22 7.69 6.01
N LEU A 13 -4.49 7.29 5.98
CA LEU A 13 -5.53 8.04 5.28
C LEU A 13 -5.71 9.45 5.87
N ALA A 14 -5.76 9.56 7.20
CA ALA A 14 -5.87 10.84 7.88
C ALA A 14 -4.68 11.77 7.56
N THR A 15 -3.45 11.23 7.56
CA THR A 15 -2.24 11.99 7.20
C THR A 15 -2.30 12.51 5.76
N LEU A 16 -2.67 11.67 4.79
CA LEU A 16 -2.78 12.09 3.38
C LEU A 16 -3.85 13.19 3.21
N ARG A 17 -5.01 13.02 3.84
CA ARG A 17 -6.09 14.02 3.79
C ARG A 17 -5.69 15.32 4.46
N ALA A 18 -4.98 15.28 5.58
CA ALA A 18 -4.42 16.45 6.24
C ALA A 18 -3.39 17.18 5.35
N ALA A 19 -2.70 16.45 4.48
CA ALA A 19 -1.80 17.01 3.46
C ALA A 19 -2.53 17.46 2.17
N GLY A 20 -3.87 17.41 2.13
CA GLY A 20 -4.67 17.81 0.97
C GLY A 20 -4.74 16.76 -0.15
N VAL A 21 -4.33 15.52 0.13
CA VAL A 21 -4.41 14.41 -0.82
C VAL A 21 -5.59 13.51 -0.46
N ASP A 22 -6.53 13.34 -1.39
CA ASP A 22 -7.64 12.38 -1.25
C ASP A 22 -7.36 11.13 -2.09
N PRO A 23 -6.79 10.06 -1.50
CA PRO A 23 -6.42 8.87 -2.24
C PRO A 23 -7.64 7.97 -2.48
N VAL A 24 -7.58 7.21 -3.58
CA VAL A 24 -8.45 6.06 -3.78
C VAL A 24 -7.95 4.92 -2.89
N LEU A 25 -8.83 4.31 -2.12
CA LEU A 25 -8.46 3.26 -1.18
C LEU A 25 -8.49 1.88 -1.84
N LEU A 26 -7.45 1.09 -1.58
CA LEU A 26 -7.41 -0.33 -1.89
C LEU A 26 -6.89 -1.12 -0.70
N SER A 27 -7.54 -2.23 -0.39
CA SER A 27 -6.95 -3.24 0.48
C SER A 27 -5.90 -4.00 -0.31
N SER A 28 -4.68 -4.08 0.20
CA SER A 28 -3.61 -4.84 -0.45
C SER A 28 -3.77 -6.36 -0.34
N GLY A 29 -4.55 -6.85 0.64
CA GLY A 29 -4.72 -8.28 0.90
C GLY A 29 -3.44 -9.02 1.29
N VAL A 30 -2.35 -8.30 1.54
CA VAL A 30 -1.06 -8.88 1.90
C VAL A 30 -1.12 -9.47 3.30
N ASP A 31 -0.66 -10.72 3.42
CA ASP A 31 -0.34 -11.36 4.69
C ASP A 31 1.04 -10.85 5.17
N GLU A 32 1.03 -9.96 6.16
CA GLU A 32 2.27 -9.34 6.65
C GLU A 32 3.18 -10.35 7.36
N GLU A 33 2.61 -11.38 7.98
CA GLU A 33 3.36 -12.41 8.70
C GLU A 33 4.10 -13.31 7.70
N ALA A 34 3.43 -13.71 6.62
CA ALA A 34 4.06 -14.46 5.53
C ALA A 34 5.19 -13.66 4.85
N VAL A 35 5.02 -12.33 4.70
CA VAL A 35 6.08 -11.45 4.19
C VAL A 35 7.25 -11.38 5.17
N ALA A 36 6.99 -11.30 6.48
CA ALA A 36 8.04 -11.30 7.51
C ALA A 36 8.83 -12.61 7.51
N GLU A 37 8.13 -13.74 7.43
CA GLU A 37 8.76 -15.06 7.37
C GLU A 37 9.66 -15.19 6.12
N ALA A 38 9.15 -14.79 4.95
CA ALA A 38 9.91 -14.85 3.70
C ALA A 38 11.10 -13.88 3.64
N ALA A 39 10.98 -12.71 4.28
CA ALA A 39 12.04 -11.71 4.31
C ALA A 39 13.20 -12.08 5.26
N GLY A 40 12.93 -12.90 6.27
CA GLY A 40 13.90 -13.26 7.30
C GLY A 40 14.25 -12.07 8.22
N PRO A 41 15.30 -12.20 9.05
CA PRO A 41 15.67 -11.16 10.01
C PRO A 41 16.18 -9.90 9.29
N LEU A 42 15.40 -8.83 9.41
CA LEU A 42 15.70 -7.49 8.88
C LEU A 42 15.69 -6.45 10.00
N ALA A 43 16.39 -5.34 9.80
CA ALA A 43 16.15 -4.18 10.64
C ALA A 43 14.70 -3.67 10.42
N ALA A 44 14.11 -3.06 11.45
CA ALA A 44 12.72 -2.58 11.38
C ALA A 44 12.47 -1.66 10.17
N THR A 45 13.43 -0.78 9.84
CA THR A 45 13.36 0.14 8.70
C THR A 45 13.38 -0.58 7.35
N GLU A 46 14.10 -1.69 7.24
CA GLU A 46 14.15 -2.51 6.04
C GLU A 46 12.85 -3.30 5.89
N PHE A 47 12.38 -3.90 6.99
CA PHE A 47 11.13 -4.66 7.01
C PHE A 47 9.93 -3.82 6.57
N VAL A 48 9.78 -2.58 7.09
CA VAL A 48 8.67 -1.71 6.66
C VAL A 48 8.76 -1.33 5.17
N THR A 49 9.98 -1.25 4.61
CA THR A 49 10.17 -0.97 3.18
C THR A 49 9.75 -2.16 2.33
N VAL A 50 10.13 -3.38 2.75
CA VAL A 50 9.72 -4.63 2.09
C VAL A 50 8.21 -4.77 2.14
N LEU A 51 7.60 -4.54 3.30
CA LEU A 51 6.16 -4.65 3.47
C LEU A 51 5.39 -3.62 2.65
N ALA A 52 5.82 -2.36 2.66
CA ALA A 52 5.21 -1.31 1.84
C ALA A 52 5.27 -1.69 0.35
N ARG A 53 6.44 -2.17 -0.11
CA ARG A 53 6.61 -2.63 -1.49
C ARG A 53 5.67 -3.79 -1.83
N ALA A 54 5.63 -4.83 -1.00
CA ALA A 54 4.76 -5.98 -1.19
C ALA A 54 3.28 -5.56 -1.31
N LYS A 55 2.83 -4.60 -0.49
CA LYS A 55 1.46 -4.07 -0.56
C LYS A 55 1.16 -3.30 -1.84
N ALA A 56 2.12 -2.51 -2.32
CA ALA A 56 1.96 -1.79 -3.58
C ALA A 56 1.92 -2.76 -4.77
N GLU A 57 2.81 -3.75 -4.78
CA GLU A 57 2.88 -4.77 -5.83
C GLU A 57 1.64 -5.67 -5.84
N ALA A 58 1.07 -6.00 -4.69
CA ALA A 58 -0.14 -6.83 -4.59
C ALA A 58 -1.37 -6.23 -5.30
N VAL A 59 -1.43 -4.90 -5.42
CA VAL A 59 -2.53 -4.22 -6.14
C VAL A 59 -2.12 -3.74 -7.53
N ALA A 60 -0.88 -3.96 -7.95
CA ALA A 60 -0.42 -3.59 -9.28
C ALA A 60 -1.17 -4.41 -10.33
N GLY A 61 -1.95 -3.75 -11.17
CA GLY A 61 -2.82 -4.40 -12.16
C GLY A 61 -4.24 -4.70 -11.69
N ALA A 62 -4.61 -4.34 -10.46
CA ALA A 62 -5.99 -4.39 -10.01
C ALA A 62 -6.88 -3.43 -10.81
N LEU A 63 -8.17 -3.77 -10.91
CA LEU A 63 -9.20 -2.88 -11.42
C LEU A 63 -9.87 -2.16 -10.24
N VAL A 64 -10.00 -0.84 -10.34
CA VAL A 64 -10.75 0.00 -9.41
C VAL A 64 -11.98 0.51 -10.15
N ASP A 65 -13.16 0.20 -9.62
CA ASP A 65 -14.44 0.54 -10.26
C ASP A 65 -14.49 0.11 -11.74
N GLY A 66 -13.96 -1.07 -12.03
CA GLY A 66 -13.90 -1.64 -13.38
C GLY A 66 -12.83 -1.05 -14.30
N ASN A 67 -12.00 -0.12 -13.83
CA ASN A 67 -10.97 0.55 -14.63
C ASN A 67 -9.55 0.21 -14.12
N PRO A 68 -8.54 0.12 -15.03
CA PRO A 68 -7.15 0.01 -14.61
C PRO A 68 -6.71 1.20 -13.76
N ILE A 69 -5.69 0.96 -12.92
CA ILE A 69 -4.99 2.01 -12.18
C ILE A 69 -4.29 2.96 -13.17
N ASP A 70 -4.56 4.26 -13.05
CA ASP A 70 -4.06 5.31 -13.95
C ASP A 70 -3.15 6.34 -13.24
N GLY A 71 -2.51 5.93 -12.15
CA GLY A 71 -1.73 6.81 -11.30
C GLY A 71 -0.72 6.08 -10.42
N PHE A 72 -0.41 6.69 -9.28
CA PHE A 72 0.60 6.16 -8.36
C PHE A 72 -0.02 5.27 -7.29
N ILE A 73 0.65 4.17 -6.97
CA ILE A 73 0.29 3.30 -5.84
C ILE A 73 1.24 3.61 -4.69
N LEU A 74 0.68 3.91 -3.52
CA LEU A 74 1.42 4.05 -2.27
C LEU A 74 1.15 2.82 -1.40
N GLY A 75 2.20 2.03 -1.18
CA GLY A 75 2.22 0.94 -0.21
C GLY A 75 2.24 1.45 1.23
N GLY A 76 1.40 0.85 2.09
CA GLY A 76 1.25 1.25 3.48
C GLY A 76 2.29 0.68 4.43
#